data_AF-A0A1F3AEY3-F1
#
_entry.id   AF-A0A1F3AEY3-F1
#
_cell.length_a   1.000
_cell.length_b   1.000
_cell.length_c   1.000
_cell.angle_alpha   90.00
_cell.angle_beta   90.00
_cell.angle_gamma   90.00
#
_symmetry.space_group_name_H-M   'P 1'
#
loop_
_entity.id
_entity.type
_entity.pdbx_description
1 polymer ?
#
loop_
_entity_poly.entity_id
_entity_poly.type
_entity_poly.pdbx_seq_one_letter_code
_entity_poly.pdbx_strand_id
1 'polypeptide(L)'
;MRLIVISLTATLFATAASAEQIWVTMDQVKPYTFKQEVAQIVVGNPGIADVSVRDKTRVLLFGKAPGLTNLFLFDADGNEMENLLVRVRATNSDLLTLQRGGQRFTFNCTSTCEQTMTVGDSPEAFGATSNQVTQKYQQASSSGGKSE
;
A
#
# COMPACT_ATOMS: atom_id res chain seq x y z
N MET A 1 68.73 19.07 -0.74
CA MET A 1 67.37 19.65 -0.68
C MET A 1 66.42 18.66 -1.37
N ARG A 2 65.76 17.76 -0.63
CA ARG A 2 64.77 16.81 -1.18
C ARG A 2 63.37 17.32 -0.80
N LEU A 3 62.62 17.82 -1.77
CA LEU A 3 61.23 18.24 -1.61
C LEU A 3 60.33 17.01 -1.75
N ILE A 4 59.73 16.58 -0.64
CA ILE A 4 58.71 15.52 -0.61
C ILE A 4 57.36 16.21 -0.86
N VAL A 5 56.77 15.98 -2.03
CA VAL A 5 55.44 16.47 -2.39
C VAL A 5 54.43 15.42 -1.92
N ILE A 6 53.71 15.72 -0.84
CA ILE A 6 52.59 14.92 -0.33
C ILE A 6 51.35 15.35 -1.11
N SER A 7 50.91 14.50 -2.04
CA SER A 7 49.66 14.71 -2.78
C SER A 7 48.48 14.31 -1.89
N LEU A 8 47.68 15.29 -1.47
CA LEU A 8 46.49 15.12 -0.64
C LEU A 8 45.29 14.75 -1.52
N THR A 9 45.03 13.44 -1.69
CA THR A 9 43.83 12.94 -2.37
C THR A 9 42.61 13.12 -1.47
N ALA A 10 41.78 14.12 -1.77
CA ALA A 10 40.48 14.32 -1.11
C ALA A 10 39.43 13.38 -1.71
N THR A 11 39.03 12.36 -0.95
CA THR A 11 37.90 11.49 -1.29
C THR A 11 36.58 12.20 -0.97
N LEU A 12 35.87 12.66 -2.01
CA LEU A 12 34.47 13.07 -1.87
C LEU A 12 33.60 11.83 -1.64
N PHE A 13 33.07 11.69 -0.43
CA PHE A 13 32.00 10.74 -0.14
C PHE A 13 30.66 11.38 -0.55
N ALA A 14 30.10 10.92 -1.67
CA ALA A 14 28.73 11.26 -2.05
C ALA A 14 27.76 10.47 -1.16
N THR A 15 27.02 11.16 -0.30
CA THR A 15 25.90 10.56 0.43
C THR A 15 24.71 10.46 -0.51
N ALA A 16 24.28 9.24 -0.84
CA ALA A 16 23.05 9.03 -1.57
C ALA A 16 21.86 9.37 -0.65
N ALA A 17 21.06 10.36 -1.02
CA ALA A 17 19.78 10.62 -0.36
C ALA A 17 18.79 9.51 -0.75
N SER A 18 18.62 8.51 0.13
CA SER A 18 17.54 7.54 -0.01
C SER A 18 16.23 8.19 0.42
N ALA A 19 15.29 8.33 -0.51
CA ALA A 19 13.90 8.63 -0.15
C ALA A 19 13.36 7.51 0.75
N GLU A 20 12.82 7.89 1.91
CA GLU A 20 12.29 6.91 2.87
C GLU A 20 11.11 6.16 2.24
N GLN A 21 11.20 4.82 2.19
CA GLN A 21 10.19 3.97 1.58
C GLN A 21 9.38 3.22 2.64
N ILE A 22 8.07 3.44 2.62
CA ILE A 22 7.11 2.83 3.52
C ILE A 22 6.47 1.63 2.82
N TRP A 23 6.65 0.46 3.41
CA TRP A 23 5.98 -0.77 2.99
C TRP A 23 4.64 -0.94 3.71
N VAL A 24 3.58 -1.16 2.95
CA VAL A 24 2.22 -1.47 3.44
C VAL A 24 1.73 -2.74 2.75
N THR A 25 0.99 -3.57 3.46
CA THR A 25 0.33 -4.74 2.88
C THR A 25 -1.07 -4.34 2.43
N MET A 26 -1.50 -4.82 1.27
CA MET A 26 -2.88 -4.67 0.79
C MET A 26 -3.86 -5.19 1.84
N ASP A 27 -4.99 -4.51 1.97
CA ASP A 27 -6.05 -4.78 2.95
C ASP A 27 -5.62 -4.66 4.42
N GLN A 28 -4.45 -4.04 4.67
CA GLN A 28 -3.95 -3.76 6.02
C GLN A 28 -3.74 -2.27 6.25
N VAL A 29 -3.78 -1.89 7.52
CA VAL A 29 -3.46 -0.54 7.99
C VAL A 29 -2.10 -0.52 8.68
N LYS A 30 -1.29 0.49 8.38
CA LYS A 30 0.01 0.73 9.00
C LYS A 30 0.05 2.12 9.62
N PRO A 31 0.22 2.24 10.94
CA PRO A 31 0.52 3.53 11.57
C PRO A 31 1.85 4.08 11.07
N TYR A 32 1.90 5.38 10.78
CA TYR A 32 3.12 6.08 10.44
C TYR A 32 3.21 7.38 11.24
N THR A 33 4.42 7.70 11.72
CA THR A 33 4.71 8.89 12.51
C THR A 33 5.72 9.74 11.76
N PHE A 34 5.38 11.01 11.54
CA PHE A 34 6.26 12.00 10.91
C PHE A 34 7.31 12.51 11.90
N LYS A 35 8.43 13.01 11.38
CA LYS A 35 9.53 13.58 12.18
C LYS A 35 9.19 14.96 12.77
N GLN A 36 8.20 15.64 12.20
CA GLN A 36 7.75 16.99 12.54
C GLN A 36 6.26 17.15 12.22
N GLU A 37 5.63 18.23 12.69
CA GLU A 37 4.21 18.51 12.44
C GLU A 37 3.94 18.78 10.96
N VAL A 38 2.96 18.07 10.40
CA VAL A 38 2.48 18.22 9.02
C VAL A 38 1.12 18.90 9.04
N ALA A 39 0.95 19.93 8.21
CA ALA A 39 -0.31 20.66 8.10
C ALA A 39 -1.20 20.07 7.00
N GLN A 40 -0.61 19.65 5.89
CA GLN A 40 -1.34 19.12 4.74
C GLN A 40 -0.63 17.91 4.14
N ILE A 41 -1.43 16.94 3.71
CA ILE A 41 -0.97 15.72 3.05
C ILE A 41 -1.67 15.59 1.71
N VAL A 42 -0.91 15.33 0.66
CA VAL A 42 -1.43 15.01 -0.67
C VAL A 42 -1.01 13.59 -1.04
N VAL A 43 -1.99 12.76 -1.36
CA VAL A 43 -1.78 11.38 -1.80
C VAL A 43 -1.69 11.36 -3.32
N GLY A 44 -0.59 10.84 -3.87
CA GLY A 44 -0.41 10.80 -5.33
C GLY A 44 -1.47 9.94 -6.04
N ASN A 45 -1.76 8.74 -5.51
CA ASN A 45 -2.81 7.85 -6.01
C ASN A 45 -3.57 7.17 -4.86
N PRO A 46 -4.79 7.66 -4.50
CA PRO A 46 -5.64 7.09 -3.44
C PRO A 46 -6.27 5.72 -3.79
N GLY A 47 -6.08 5.23 -5.02
CA GLY A 47 -6.42 3.87 -5.43
C GLY A 47 -5.37 2.83 -5.00
N ILE A 48 -4.10 3.23 -4.82
CA ILE A 48 -3.01 2.36 -4.38
C ILE A 48 -2.91 2.36 -2.85
N ALA A 49 -2.80 3.55 -2.26
CA ALA A 49 -2.75 3.72 -0.81
C ALA A 49 -3.54 4.96 -0.40
N ASP A 50 -4.12 4.95 0.79
CA ASP A 50 -4.90 6.08 1.31
C ASP A 50 -4.50 6.36 2.76
N VAL A 51 -4.85 7.54 3.29
CA VAL A 51 -4.42 7.99 4.61
C VAL A 51 -5.59 8.51 5.44
N SER A 52 -5.59 8.18 6.74
CA SER A 52 -6.46 8.81 7.72
C SER A 52 -5.60 9.53 8.76
N VAL A 53 -5.82 10.84 8.89
CA VAL A 53 -5.09 11.67 9.84
C VAL A 53 -5.60 11.40 11.25
N ARG A 54 -4.68 11.16 12.19
CA ARG A 54 -4.99 11.07 13.62
C ARG A 54 -4.65 12.36 14.34
N ASP A 55 -3.45 12.87 14.10
CA ASP A 55 -2.96 14.15 14.59
C ASP A 55 -1.90 14.69 13.62
N LYS A 56 -1.32 15.86 13.92
CA LYS A 56 -0.34 16.54 13.05
C LYS A 56 0.95 15.73 12.81
N THR A 57 1.22 14.71 13.63
CA THR A 57 2.42 13.89 13.54
C THR A 57 2.14 12.43 13.19
N ARG A 58 0.87 12.00 13.16
CA ARG A 58 0.51 10.59 13.04
C ARG A 58 -0.63 10.38 12.05
N VAL A 59 -0.43 9.38 11.20
CA VAL A 59 -1.41 8.92 10.23
C VAL A 59 -1.58 7.42 10.29
N LEU A 60 -2.73 6.95 9.83
CA LEU A 60 -2.95 5.56 9.47
C LEU A 60 -2.91 5.43 7.96
N LEU A 61 -2.00 4.62 7.44
CA LEU A 61 -1.85 4.33 6.02
C LEU A 61 -2.59 3.04 5.67
N PHE A 62 -3.43 3.08 4.65
CA PHE A 62 -4.20 1.93 4.17
C PHE A 62 -3.62 1.46 2.84
N GLY A 63 -3.27 0.18 2.72
CA GLY A 63 -2.92 -0.43 1.45
C GLY A 63 -4.16 -0.90 0.72
N LYS A 64 -4.46 -0.37 -0.47
CA LYS A 64 -5.69 -0.68 -1.23
C LYS A 64 -5.44 -1.57 -2.43
N ALA A 65 -4.38 -1.30 -3.18
CA ALA A 65 -4.00 -2.10 -4.34
C ALA A 65 -2.48 -2.19 -4.47
N PRO A 66 -1.93 -3.29 -5.03
CA PRO A 66 -0.49 -3.43 -5.21
C PRO A 66 0.06 -2.33 -6.13
N GLY A 67 1.16 -1.71 -5.74
CA GLY A 67 1.72 -0.62 -6.52
C GLY A 67 2.74 0.22 -5.76
N LEU A 68 3.22 1.27 -6.43
CA LEU A 68 4.05 2.31 -5.84
C LEU A 68 3.33 3.65 -6.03
N THR A 69 3.16 4.38 -4.94
CA THR A 69 2.62 5.73 -4.90
C THR A 69 3.46 6.55 -3.91
N ASN A 70 3.05 7.77 -3.61
CA ASN A 70 3.74 8.63 -2.68
C ASN A 70 2.78 9.55 -1.91
N LEU A 71 3.32 10.14 -0.84
CA LEU A 71 2.67 11.17 -0.03
C LEU A 71 3.55 12.41 -0.06
N PHE A 72 3.01 13.54 -0.50
CA PHE A 72 3.63 14.84 -0.33
C PHE A 72 3.12 15.47 0.96
N LEU A 73 4.05 15.92 1.80
CA LEU A 73 3.79 16.56 3.07
C LEU A 73 4.11 18.05 2.96
N PHE A 74 3.21 18.89 3.48
CA PHE A 74 3.39 20.34 3.49
C PHE A 74 3.26 20.91 4.90
N ASP A 75 4.01 21.97 5.16
CA ASP A 75 3.93 22.74 6.40
C ASP A 75 2.73 23.70 6.38
N ALA A 76 2.54 24.45 7.47
CA ALA A 76 1.43 25.39 7.60
C ALA A 76 1.51 26.58 6.62
N ASP A 77 2.70 26.86 6.09
CA ASP A 77 2.95 27.93 5.13
C ASP A 77 2.82 27.44 3.67
N GLY A 78 2.59 26.13 3.47
CA GLY A 78 2.44 25.50 2.17
C GLY A 78 3.75 25.08 1.50
N ASN A 79 4.87 25.10 2.22
CA ASN A 79 6.15 24.62 1.69
C ASN A 79 6.19 23.09 1.72
N GLU A 80 6.79 22.50 0.68
CA GLU A 80 7.03 21.07 0.63
C GLU A 80 8.05 20.67 1.70
N MET A 81 7.65 19.73 2.56
CA MET A 81 8.50 19.21 3.63
C MET A 81 9.22 17.93 3.21
N GLU A 82 8.45 16.95 2.71
CA GLU A 82 8.97 15.62 2.40
C GLU A 82 8.06 14.91 1.39
N ASN A 83 8.68 14.08 0.55
CA ASN A 83 8.01 13.16 -0.37
C ASN A 83 8.29 11.71 0.05
N LEU A 84 7.29 11.05 0.61
CA LEU A 84 7.40 9.68 1.13
C LEU A 84 6.91 8.68 0.10
N LEU A 85 7.76 7.70 -0.26
CA LEU A 85 7.36 6.64 -1.17
C LEU A 85 6.56 5.56 -0.42
N VAL A 86 5.35 5.28 -0.86
CA VAL A 86 4.49 4.23 -0.30
C VAL A 86 4.38 3.09 -1.29
N ARG A 87 4.85 1.92 -0.87
CA ARG A 87 4.79 0.71 -1.68
C ARG A 87 3.85 -0.31 -1.05
N VAL A 88 2.81 -0.63 -1.80
CA VAL A 88 1.79 -1.60 -1.38
C VAL A 88 2.10 -2.94 -2.04
N ARG A 89 2.24 -3.98 -1.21
CA ARG A 89 2.39 -5.37 -1.67
C ARG A 89 1.05 -6.10 -1.52
N ALA A 90 0.78 -7.04 -2.41
CA ALA A 90 -0.29 -8.01 -2.18
C ALA A 90 -0.03 -8.76 -0.86
N THR A 91 -1.11 -9.13 -0.18
CA THR A 91 -1.01 -10.10 0.91
C THR A 91 -0.64 -11.46 0.31
N ASN A 92 0.44 -12.07 0.78
CA ASN A 92 0.92 -13.35 0.24
C ASN A 92 0.85 -14.48 1.27
N SER A 93 0.55 -14.16 2.54
CA SER A 93 0.28 -15.21 3.52
C SER A 93 -1.02 -15.90 3.09
N ASP A 94 -0.91 -17.19 2.80
CA ASP A 94 -2.01 -18.09 2.47
C ASP A 94 -2.66 -17.87 1.09
N LEU A 95 -2.14 -17.01 0.21
CA LEU A 95 -2.70 -16.90 -1.14
C LEU A 95 -2.07 -17.87 -2.14
N LEU A 96 -2.91 -18.65 -2.83
CA LEU A 96 -2.52 -19.52 -3.95
C LEU A 96 -3.05 -18.92 -5.26
N THR A 97 -2.18 -18.81 -6.26
CA THR A 97 -2.57 -18.34 -7.60
C THR A 97 -2.47 -19.47 -8.61
N LEU A 98 -3.58 -19.78 -9.28
CA LEU A 98 -3.65 -20.73 -10.40
C LEU A 98 -3.69 -19.96 -11.72
N GLN A 99 -2.78 -20.29 -12.63
CA GLN A 99 -2.74 -19.75 -14.00
C GLN A 99 -3.18 -20.84 -14.97
N ARG A 100 -4.31 -20.63 -15.67
CA ARG A 100 -4.85 -21.58 -16.66
C ARG A 100 -5.17 -20.87 -17.97
N GLY A 101 -4.32 -21.02 -18.98
CA GLY A 101 -4.58 -20.46 -20.32
C GLY A 101 -4.74 -18.93 -20.34
N GLY A 102 -3.93 -18.21 -19.55
CA GLY A 102 -4.01 -16.75 -19.40
C GLY A 102 -5.05 -16.28 -18.37
N GLN A 103 -5.80 -17.19 -17.78
CA GLN A 103 -6.76 -16.91 -16.73
C GLN A 103 -6.10 -17.04 -15.37
N ARG A 104 -6.17 -15.99 -14.57
CA ARG A 104 -5.70 -15.97 -13.18
C ARG A 104 -6.85 -16.22 -12.22
N PHE A 105 -6.68 -17.18 -11.31
CA PHE A 105 -7.57 -17.45 -10.19
C PHE A 105 -6.76 -17.33 -8.89
N THR A 106 -7.31 -16.65 -7.89
CA THR A 106 -6.68 -16.52 -6.57
C THR A 106 -7.54 -17.16 -5.49
N PHE A 107 -6.89 -17.92 -4.61
CA PHE A 107 -7.48 -18.63 -3.49
C PHE A 107 -6.82 -18.20 -2.18
N ASN A 108 -7.57 -18.13 -1.09
CA ASN A 108 -7.04 -18.03 0.26
C ASN A 108 -7.06 -19.41 0.92
N CYS A 109 -5.91 -19.91 1.34
CA CYS A 109 -5.63 -21.27 1.73
C CYS A 109 -5.07 -21.36 3.16
N THR A 110 -5.69 -20.67 4.13
CA THR A 110 -5.25 -20.76 5.54
C THR A 110 -5.42 -22.17 6.13
N SER A 111 -6.53 -22.86 5.85
CA SER A 111 -6.77 -24.26 6.27
C SER A 111 -7.49 -25.09 5.22
N THR A 112 -8.45 -24.48 4.52
CA THR A 112 -9.05 -24.95 3.27
C THR A 112 -8.93 -23.83 2.24
N CYS A 113 -8.71 -24.17 0.98
CA CYS A 113 -8.62 -23.18 -0.08
C CYS A 113 -10.00 -22.69 -0.50
N GLU A 114 -10.28 -21.42 -0.25
CA GLU A 114 -11.51 -20.74 -0.65
C GLU A 114 -11.20 -19.73 -1.77
N GLN A 115 -12.06 -19.67 -2.79
CA GLN A 115 -11.87 -18.72 -3.89
C GLN A 115 -12.12 -17.29 -3.39
N THR A 116 -11.19 -16.38 -3.67
CA THR A 116 -11.31 -14.96 -3.33
C THR A 116 -11.37 -14.12 -4.61
N MET A 117 -11.78 -12.86 -4.49
CA MET A 117 -11.69 -11.87 -5.56
C MET A 117 -10.46 -10.98 -5.31
N THR A 118 -9.45 -11.05 -6.18
CA THR A 118 -8.24 -10.22 -6.06
C THR A 118 -8.02 -9.39 -7.30
N VAL A 119 -7.53 -8.16 -7.13
CA VAL A 119 -7.18 -7.27 -8.25
C VAL A 119 -6.15 -7.95 -9.15
N GLY A 120 -6.49 -8.10 -10.44
CA GLY A 120 -5.68 -8.79 -11.45
C GLY A 120 -6.10 -10.23 -11.72
N ASP A 121 -7.16 -10.74 -11.08
CA ASP A 121 -7.77 -12.00 -11.46
C ASP A 121 -8.51 -11.88 -12.80
N SER A 122 -8.74 -13.03 -13.44
CA SER A 122 -9.51 -13.09 -14.68
C SER A 122 -10.92 -12.53 -14.49
N PRO A 123 -11.51 -11.88 -15.51
CA PRO A 123 -12.89 -11.41 -15.47
C PRO A 123 -13.89 -12.50 -15.05
N GLU A 124 -13.66 -13.73 -15.49
CA GLU A 124 -14.44 -14.92 -15.18
C GLU A 124 -14.38 -15.26 -13.68
N ALA A 125 -13.17 -15.32 -13.10
CA ALA A 125 -12.99 -15.59 -11.68
C ALA A 125 -13.57 -14.47 -10.80
N PHE A 126 -13.26 -13.21 -11.15
CA PHE A 126 -13.70 -12.04 -10.40
C PHE A 126 -15.23 -11.90 -10.43
N GLY A 127 -15.83 -12.01 -11.63
CA GLY A 127 -17.28 -11.89 -11.81
C GLY A 127 -18.05 -13.02 -11.13
N ALA A 128 -17.58 -14.27 -11.23
CA ALA A 128 -18.22 -15.40 -10.57
C ALA A 128 -18.22 -15.26 -9.03
N THR A 129 -17.07 -14.92 -8.43
CA THR A 129 -16.98 -14.71 -6.97
C THR A 129 -17.79 -13.49 -6.53
N SER A 130 -17.75 -12.38 -7.28
CA SER A 130 -18.52 -11.17 -6.98
C SER A 130 -20.03 -11.44 -6.95
N ASN A 131 -20.55 -12.16 -7.95
CA ASN A 131 -21.97 -12.54 -7.99
C ASN A 131 -22.37 -13.40 -6.79
N GLN A 132 -21.54 -14.37 -6.40
CA GLN A 132 -21.82 -15.21 -5.23
C GLN A 132 -21.84 -14.40 -3.93
N VAL A 133 -20.92 -13.44 -3.76
CA VAL A 133 -20.89 -12.54 -2.60
C VAL A 133 -22.13 -11.66 -2.57
N THR A 134 -22.54 -11.07 -3.70
CA THR A 134 -23.76 -10.26 -3.79
C THR A 134 -25.02 -11.07 -3.47
N GLN A 135 -25.16 -12.28 -4.00
CA GLN A 135 -26.30 -13.14 -3.70
C GLN A 135 -26.37 -13.53 -2.22
N LYS A 136 -25.22 -13.88 -1.62
CA LYS A 136 -25.14 -14.18 -0.17
C LYS A 136 -25.55 -12.98 0.67
N TYR A 137 -25.13 -11.77 0.30
CA TYR A 137 -25.52 -10.53 0.98
C TYR A 137 -27.03 -10.25 0.86
N GLN A 138 -27.61 -10.43 -0.33
CA GLN A 138 -29.06 -10.29 -0.55
C GLN A 138 -29.87 -11.30 0.27
N GLN A 139 -29.42 -12.55 0.35
CA GLN A 139 -30.06 -13.58 1.17
C GLN A 139 -30.04 -13.21 2.67
N ALA A 140 -28.89 -12.75 3.18
CA ALA A 140 -28.75 -12.31 4.57
C ALA A 140 -29.64 -11.09 4.89
N SER A 141 -29.78 -10.16 3.94
CA SER A 141 -30.62 -8.96 4.08
C SER A 141 -32.13 -9.30 4.08
N SER A 142 -32.54 -10.34 3.34
CA SER A 142 -33.94 -10.77 3.27
C SER A 142 -34.45 -11.52 4.51
N SER A 143 -33.55 -12.11 5.31
CA SER A 143 -33.90 -12.84 6.54
C SER A 143 -34.01 -11.96 7.79
N GLY A 144 -33.54 -10.71 7.74
CA GLY A 144 -33.56 -9.78 8.88
C GLY A 144 -34.82 -8.91 9.01
N GLY A 145 -35.80 -9.08 8.12
CA GLY A 145 -36.97 -8.20 7.99
C GLY A 145 -38.30 -8.76 8.49
N LYS A 146 -38.31 -9.80 9.34
CA LYS A 146 -39.54 -10.32 9.96
C LYS A 146 -39.36 -10.52 11.47
N SER A 147 -39.40 -9.42 12.19
CA SER A 147 -39.77 -9.39 13.61
C SER A 147 -40.76 -8.24 13.77
N GLU A 148 -42.01 -8.53 13.45
CA GLU A 148 -43.19 -7.73 13.79
C GLU A 148 -44.07 -8.59 14.70
#